data_AF-A0A9Q0W1A5-F1
#
_entry.id   AF-A0A9Q0W1A5-F1
#
_cell.length_a   1.000
_cell.length_b   1.000
_cell.length_c   1.000
_cell.angle_alpha   90.00
_cell.angle_beta   90.00
_cell.angle_gamma   90.00
#
_symmetry.space_group_name_H-M   'P 1'
#
loop_
_entity.id
_entity.type
_entity.pdbx_description
1 polymer ?
#
loop_
_entity_poly.entity_id
_entity_poly.type
_entity_poly.pdbx_seq_one_letter_code
_entity_poly.pdbx_strand_id
1 'polypeptide(L)'
;MDGASGCTKSPLWFGLNCFKLPSATVDSYNLSAAQNISFNEEKNGSFQAHLSEAETHYHEFVIQAKPVKRLCRTHNSITVNGLFPGPTLEVRDGDRTVRFPVGSGETILLRVINSALNQELFFGVANHRLTVVAVDAAYTKPFTTSVIMIAPGQTTDVLLTADQTPGHYYMAARAYNTANAPFDNTTTTATLEYKTAPPRNAKKGKQSTPIFPRLPGFNDTNSAIAFTSRLRSPSRVEVPLQIDENLFFAVGLGLINCTNPNSPRCQGPNGTRFAASMNNMSFVLPTRNSLMQAYYQGQPGVFTTDFPPVPPVKFDYTGNVSRGLWQPVKATKLYKLKFGARVQIVLQDTSIVSVEDHPMHLHGYHFAVIGAGFGNFNPRTDPAKFNLIDPPYRNTIGTPPGGWVAIRFEADNPGIWFMHCHLDSHLNWGLAMAFLVENGVGELQSVQPPPLDLPRC
;
A
#
# COMPACT_ATOMS: atom_id res chain seq x y z
N MET A 1 3.99 11.46 15.31
CA MET A 1 3.28 10.21 15.64
C MET A 1 2.92 9.37 14.42
N ASP A 2 3.33 9.78 13.21
CA ASP A 2 3.18 9.03 11.96
C ASP A 2 3.70 7.59 12.02
N GLY A 3 4.82 7.35 12.71
CA GLY A 3 5.19 6.01 13.16
C GLY A 3 6.05 5.20 12.18
N ALA A 4 6.44 5.75 11.04
CA ALA A 4 7.41 5.16 10.12
C ALA A 4 8.82 5.10 10.74
N SER A 5 9.32 3.88 10.98
CA SER A 5 10.62 3.65 11.60
C SER A 5 11.76 4.11 10.70
N GLY A 6 12.71 4.86 11.26
CA GLY A 6 13.78 5.53 10.51
C GLY A 6 13.33 6.81 9.81
N CYS A 7 12.03 7.06 9.63
CA CYS A 7 11.51 8.30 9.05
C CYS A 7 11.02 9.27 10.14
N THR A 8 9.89 8.97 10.79
CA THR A 8 9.25 9.87 11.77
C THR A 8 9.47 9.46 13.22
N LYS A 9 9.96 8.25 13.47
CA LYS A 9 10.45 7.80 14.77
C LYS A 9 11.63 6.84 14.61
N SER A 10 12.47 6.77 15.63
CA SER A 10 13.47 5.70 15.72
C SER A 10 12.77 4.36 16.01
N PRO A 11 13.42 3.21 15.71
CA PRO A 11 12.90 1.91 16.12
C PRO A 11 12.53 1.93 17.61
N LEU A 12 11.33 1.45 17.95
CA LEU A 12 10.91 1.34 19.35
C LEU A 12 11.76 0.28 20.05
N TRP A 13 12.60 0.69 20.99
CA TRP A 13 13.07 -0.18 22.07
C TRP A 13 12.07 -0.07 23.22
N PHE A 14 11.32 -1.14 23.47
CA PHE A 14 10.28 -1.36 24.50
C PHE A 14 9.80 -0.20 25.39
N GLY A 15 8.47 -0.04 25.46
CA GLY A 15 7.78 0.38 26.69
C GLY A 15 6.88 1.62 26.63
N LEU A 16 6.75 2.30 25.49
CA LEU A 16 5.95 3.52 25.38
C LEU A 16 4.87 3.37 24.30
N ASN A 17 3.63 3.22 24.76
CA ASN A 17 2.43 3.29 23.93
C ASN A 17 1.85 4.70 24.04
N CYS A 18 2.00 5.53 23.00
CA CYS A 18 1.25 6.77 22.87
C CYS A 18 1.09 7.13 21.38
N PHE A 19 -0.13 7.00 20.87
CA PHE A 19 -0.56 7.62 19.62
C PHE A 19 -1.74 8.54 19.93
N LYS A 20 -1.62 9.83 19.63
CA LYS A 20 -2.72 10.78 19.55
C LYS A 20 -2.94 11.06 18.07
N LEU A 21 -3.99 10.47 17.50
CA LEU A 21 -4.37 10.67 16.12
C LEU A 21 -5.38 11.83 16.07
N PRO A 22 -5.04 13.01 15.51
CA PRO A 22 -6.06 13.96 15.11
C PRO A 22 -6.84 13.36 13.95
N SER A 23 -8.10 12.96 14.17
CA SER A 23 -9.01 12.50 13.11
C SER A 23 -9.63 13.72 12.44
N ALA A 24 -9.33 13.92 11.15
CA ALA A 24 -10.03 14.87 10.28
C ALA A 24 -11.05 14.17 9.36
N THR A 25 -11.16 12.85 9.46
CA THR A 25 -11.84 11.98 8.51
C THR A 25 -12.60 10.87 9.23
N VAL A 26 -13.82 10.60 8.76
CA VAL A 26 -14.81 9.72 9.39
C VAL A 26 -15.07 8.52 8.46
N ASP A 27 -14.04 7.72 8.14
CA ASP A 27 -14.21 6.55 7.29
C ASP A 27 -13.07 5.49 7.42
N SER A 28 -13.09 4.42 6.62
CA SER A 28 -12.18 3.25 6.71
C SER A 28 -10.68 3.58 6.60
N TYR A 29 -9.94 3.44 7.70
CA TYR A 29 -8.46 3.43 7.75
C TYR A 29 -7.92 2.07 8.20
N ASN A 30 -6.65 1.80 7.88
CA ASN A 30 -5.88 0.74 8.49
C ASN A 30 -4.68 1.32 9.23
N LEU A 31 -4.31 0.72 10.37
CA LEU A 31 -3.06 0.98 11.07
C LEU A 31 -2.20 -0.28 10.96
N SER A 32 -1.00 -0.15 10.40
CA SER A 32 -0.07 -1.27 10.25
C SER A 32 1.31 -0.93 10.82
N ALA A 33 2.06 -1.95 11.23
CA ALA A 33 3.41 -1.77 11.76
C ALA A 33 4.39 -1.29 10.66
N ALA A 34 4.91 -0.08 10.78
CA ALA A 34 5.83 0.53 9.79
C ALA A 34 7.32 0.37 10.16
N GLN A 35 7.78 -0.86 10.41
CA GLN A 35 9.18 -1.18 10.74
C GLN A 35 9.63 -2.48 10.07
N ASN A 36 10.43 -2.45 9.00
CA ASN A 36 10.92 -3.65 8.29
C ASN A 36 9.81 -4.72 8.05
N ILE A 37 10.15 -6.00 7.87
CA ILE A 37 9.23 -7.14 7.61
C ILE A 37 8.27 -7.42 8.81
N SER A 38 8.10 -6.51 9.77
CA SER A 38 7.16 -6.67 10.90
C SER A 38 5.69 -6.51 10.47
N PHE A 39 5.41 -6.18 9.20
CA PHE A 39 4.06 -6.28 8.64
C PHE A 39 3.52 -7.72 8.60
N ASN A 40 4.41 -8.72 8.74
CA ASN A 40 4.08 -10.14 8.81
C ASN A 40 3.49 -10.57 10.18
N GLU A 41 3.37 -9.64 11.12
CA GLU A 41 2.77 -9.87 12.44
C GLU A 41 1.30 -9.45 12.41
N GLU A 42 0.42 -10.22 13.04
CA GLU A 42 -0.99 -9.88 13.32
C GLU A 42 -1.09 -8.62 14.23
N LYS A 43 -0.75 -7.46 13.68
CA LYS A 43 -0.89 -6.14 14.29
C LYS A 43 -1.87 -5.26 13.52
N ASN A 44 -2.64 -5.85 12.61
CA ASN A 44 -3.70 -5.20 11.87
C ASN A 44 -5.03 -5.56 12.53
N GLY A 45 -5.74 -4.58 13.08
CA GLY A 45 -6.99 -4.81 13.79
C GLY A 45 -8.20 -4.25 13.03
N SER A 46 -9.25 -5.07 12.91
CA SER A 46 -10.64 -4.59 12.80
C SER A 46 -11.49 -5.47 13.73
N PHE A 47 -12.30 -4.86 14.59
CA PHE A 47 -13.06 -5.55 15.63
C PHE A 47 -14.51 -5.78 15.19
N GLN A 48 -14.98 -7.03 15.21
CA GLN A 48 -16.38 -7.36 15.45
C GLN A 48 -16.53 -8.85 15.82
N ALA A 49 -17.23 -9.12 16.93
CA ALA A 49 -17.50 -10.46 17.46
C ALA A 49 -18.96 -10.84 17.24
N HIS A 50 -19.24 -12.09 16.85
CA HIS A 50 -20.55 -12.72 17.10
C HIS A 50 -20.46 -14.26 17.21
N LEU A 51 -21.31 -14.78 18.09
CA LEU A 51 -21.39 -16.14 18.62
C LEU A 51 -21.92 -17.17 17.60
N SER A 52 -21.26 -18.32 17.51
CA SER A 52 -21.88 -19.58 17.09
C SER A 52 -21.15 -20.77 17.73
N GLU A 53 -21.88 -21.80 18.15
CA GLU A 53 -21.32 -23.06 18.63
C GLU A 53 -20.61 -23.81 17.49
N ALA A 54 -19.29 -23.60 17.44
CA ALA A 54 -18.30 -24.47 16.82
C ALA A 54 -17.15 -24.60 17.82
N GLU A 55 -16.33 -25.64 17.71
CA GLU A 55 -15.04 -25.65 18.39
C GLU A 55 -14.25 -24.44 17.88
N THR A 56 -14.22 -23.39 18.70
CA THR A 56 -13.54 -22.16 18.37
C THR A 56 -12.09 -22.39 18.77
N HIS A 57 -11.22 -22.53 17.77
CA HIS A 57 -9.78 -22.53 18.02
C HIS A 57 -9.37 -21.11 18.38
N TYR A 58 -9.35 -20.83 19.68
CA TYR A 58 -8.77 -19.61 20.21
C TYR A 58 -7.25 -19.74 20.10
N HIS A 59 -6.68 -18.98 19.17
CA HIS A 59 -5.25 -18.77 19.14
C HIS A 59 -4.94 -17.59 20.06
N GLU A 60 -4.36 -17.90 21.22
CA GLU A 60 -3.78 -16.87 22.07
C GLU A 60 -2.42 -16.49 21.48
N PHE A 61 -2.30 -15.24 21.06
CA PHE A 61 -1.08 -14.69 20.51
C PHE A 61 -0.40 -13.82 21.54
N VAL A 62 0.59 -14.40 22.22
CA VAL A 62 1.48 -13.66 23.11
C VAL A 62 2.54 -12.98 22.25
N ILE A 63 2.28 -11.70 21.93
CA ILE A 63 3.19 -10.84 21.21
C ILE A 63 4.27 -10.35 22.18
N GLN A 64 5.49 -10.84 22.03
CA GLN A 64 6.62 -10.48 22.89
C GLN A 64 7.90 -10.43 22.07
N ALA A 65 8.85 -9.54 22.41
CA ALA A 65 10.17 -9.65 21.78
C ALA A 65 10.94 -10.80 22.38
N LYS A 66 11.58 -11.57 21.51
CA LYS A 66 12.64 -12.49 21.87
C LYS A 66 13.86 -12.27 21.00
N PRO A 67 15.07 -12.56 21.51
CA PRO A 67 16.28 -12.60 20.69
C PRO A 67 16.14 -13.69 19.62
N VAL A 68 16.13 -13.30 18.35
CA VAL A 68 16.09 -14.20 17.21
C VAL A 68 17.41 -14.11 16.46
N LYS A 69 18.01 -15.26 16.16
CA LYS A 69 19.25 -15.37 15.40
C LYS A 69 18.92 -15.65 13.94
N ARG A 70 19.19 -14.69 13.06
CA ARG A 70 19.05 -14.85 11.60
C ARG A 70 20.33 -14.41 10.91
N LEU A 71 20.79 -15.19 9.92
CA LEU A 71 22.01 -14.88 9.16
C LEU A 71 23.21 -14.53 10.06
N CYS A 72 23.40 -15.33 11.12
CA CYS A 72 24.46 -15.18 12.12
C CYS A 72 24.44 -13.88 12.96
N ARG A 73 23.37 -13.09 12.92
CA ARG A 73 23.17 -11.91 13.78
C ARG A 73 21.95 -12.10 14.68
N THR A 74 22.13 -11.90 15.98
CA THR A 74 21.04 -11.92 16.95
C THR A 74 20.45 -10.52 17.06
N HIS A 75 19.14 -10.40 16.85
CA HIS A 75 18.38 -9.18 17.04
C HIS A 75 17.09 -9.53 17.80
N ASN A 76 16.65 -8.63 18.67
CA ASN A 76 15.36 -8.80 19.34
C ASN A 76 14.26 -8.53 18.30
N SER A 77 13.56 -9.58 17.90
CA SER A 77 12.41 -9.50 17.00
C SER A 77 11.15 -9.73 17.80
N ILE A 78 10.06 -9.10 17.37
CA ILE A 78 8.76 -9.45 17.91
C ILE A 78 8.43 -10.87 17.43
N THR A 79 8.01 -11.69 18.38
CA THR A 79 7.68 -13.08 18.18
C THR A 79 6.25 -13.29 18.62
N VAL A 80 5.54 -14.15 17.91
CA VAL A 80 4.21 -14.59 18.30
C VAL A 80 4.40 -15.93 18.99
N ASN A 81 4.02 -16.03 20.26
CA ASN A 81 4.23 -17.23 21.09
C ASN A 81 5.71 -17.66 21.17
N GLY A 82 6.64 -16.72 21.03
CA GLY A 82 8.08 -17.00 21.06
C GLY A 82 8.68 -17.52 19.75
N LEU A 83 7.90 -17.60 18.66
CA LEU A 83 8.34 -18.07 17.34
C LEU A 83 8.59 -16.90 16.37
N PHE A 84 9.56 -17.09 15.46
CA PHE A 84 9.86 -16.16 14.38
C PHE A 84 10.22 -16.91 13.07
N PRO A 85 9.41 -16.78 11.99
CA PRO A 85 8.09 -16.13 11.94
C PRO A 85 7.10 -16.77 12.95
N GLY A 86 5.98 -16.10 13.21
CA GLY A 86 4.94 -16.59 14.13
C GLY A 86 4.45 -18.00 13.76
N PRO A 87 3.69 -18.68 14.66
CA PRO A 87 3.22 -20.04 14.42
C PRO A 87 2.42 -20.09 13.12
N THR A 88 2.72 -21.07 12.27
CA THR A 88 1.91 -21.38 11.09
C THR A 88 0.52 -21.83 11.56
N LEU A 89 -0.51 -21.12 11.12
CA LEU A 89 -1.89 -21.58 11.29
C LEU A 89 -2.18 -22.62 10.20
N GLU A 90 -2.24 -23.90 10.57
CA GLU A 90 -2.59 -24.97 9.65
C GLU A 90 -4.11 -25.14 9.62
N VAL A 91 -4.71 -24.90 8.46
CA VAL A 91 -6.13 -25.17 8.21
C VAL A 91 -6.29 -26.66 7.88
N ARG A 92 -7.14 -27.36 8.61
CA ARG A 92 -7.43 -28.79 8.44
C ARG A 92 -8.65 -29.01 7.55
N ASP A 93 -8.71 -30.16 6.89
CA ASP A 93 -9.92 -30.62 6.21
C ASP A 93 -11.06 -30.74 7.24
N GLY A 94 -12.03 -29.83 7.16
CA GLY A 94 -13.13 -29.71 8.14
C GLY A 94 -13.28 -28.31 8.74
N ASP A 95 -12.26 -27.47 8.64
CA ASP A 95 -12.30 -26.10 9.15
C ASP A 95 -13.27 -25.24 8.34
N ARG A 96 -14.08 -24.43 9.03
CA ARG A 96 -15.05 -23.53 8.39
C ARG A 96 -14.37 -22.24 7.97
N THR A 97 -14.45 -21.92 6.68
CA THR A 97 -14.14 -20.56 6.17
C THR A 97 -15.02 -19.51 6.83
N VAL A 98 -14.50 -18.29 6.96
CA VAL A 98 -15.22 -17.14 7.55
C VAL A 98 -16.59 -16.98 6.87
N ARG A 99 -17.64 -16.82 7.69
CA ARG A 99 -19.02 -16.70 7.22
C ARG A 99 -19.61 -15.35 7.59
N PHE A 100 -20.29 -14.73 6.64
CA PHE A 100 -20.92 -13.43 6.77
C PHE A 100 -22.43 -13.60 6.61
N PRO A 101 -23.19 -13.65 7.72
CA PRO A 101 -24.63 -13.89 7.67
C PRO A 101 -25.38 -12.62 7.23
N VAL A 102 -26.25 -12.75 6.23
CA VAL A 102 -27.08 -11.65 5.68
C VAL A 102 -28.57 -12.02 5.60
N GLY A 103 -29.44 -11.04 5.83
CA GLY A 103 -30.88 -11.15 5.57
C GLY A 103 -31.19 -10.95 4.09
N SER A 104 -32.23 -11.60 3.59
CA SER A 104 -32.69 -11.37 2.20
C SER A 104 -33.15 -9.93 2.04
N GLY A 105 -32.68 -9.24 1.00
CA GLY A 105 -32.92 -7.82 0.75
C GLY A 105 -32.08 -6.85 1.61
N GLU A 106 -31.31 -7.36 2.58
CA GLU A 106 -30.42 -6.54 3.41
C GLU A 106 -29.31 -5.92 2.53
N THR A 107 -29.00 -4.65 2.74
CA THR A 107 -27.83 -4.00 2.14
C THR A 107 -26.77 -3.79 3.20
N ILE A 108 -25.59 -4.36 2.96
CA ILE A 108 -24.44 -4.28 3.86
C ILE A 108 -23.33 -3.41 3.27
N LEU A 109 -22.54 -2.79 4.15
CA LEU A 109 -21.31 -2.09 3.78
C LEU A 109 -20.12 -3.00 4.07
N LEU A 110 -19.42 -3.42 3.02
CA LEU A 110 -18.17 -4.15 3.11
C LEU A 110 -17.01 -3.15 3.03
N ARG A 111 -16.20 -3.09 4.09
CA ARG A 111 -14.98 -2.28 4.17
C ARG A 111 -13.79 -3.16 3.80
N VAL A 112 -13.40 -3.15 2.53
CA VAL A 112 -12.33 -4.01 2.01
C VAL A 112 -10.99 -3.30 2.18
N ILE A 113 -10.04 -3.96 2.83
CA ILE A 113 -8.71 -3.44 3.12
C ILE A 113 -7.70 -4.43 2.57
N ASN A 114 -6.76 -3.96 1.74
CA ASN A 114 -5.63 -4.80 1.34
C ASN A 114 -4.44 -4.52 2.25
N SER A 115 -4.24 -5.41 3.21
CA SER A 115 -3.08 -5.43 4.10
C SER A 115 -2.05 -6.50 3.72
N ALA A 116 -2.11 -7.03 2.49
CA ALA A 116 -1.10 -7.93 1.98
C ALA A 116 0.22 -7.19 1.76
N LEU A 117 1.34 -7.91 1.82
CA LEU A 117 2.67 -7.30 1.73
C LEU A 117 3.09 -7.00 0.30
N ASN A 118 2.80 -7.91 -0.61
CA ASN A 118 3.37 -7.91 -1.95
C ASN A 118 2.34 -8.27 -3.03
N GLN A 119 1.04 -8.19 -2.73
CA GLN A 119 0.02 -8.69 -3.64
C GLN A 119 -1.14 -7.71 -3.78
N GLU A 120 -1.32 -7.23 -4.99
CA GLU A 120 -2.55 -6.59 -5.42
C GLU A 120 -3.61 -7.66 -5.72
N LEU A 121 -4.86 -7.34 -5.46
CA LEU A 121 -5.94 -8.32 -5.46
C LEU A 121 -7.12 -7.86 -6.29
N PHE A 122 -7.65 -8.76 -7.11
CA PHE A 122 -9.04 -8.72 -7.52
C PHE A 122 -9.91 -9.31 -6.42
N PHE A 123 -11.02 -8.65 -6.11
CA PHE A 123 -12.02 -9.15 -5.15
C PHE A 123 -13.42 -9.10 -5.77
N GLY A 124 -14.24 -10.12 -5.47
CA GLY A 124 -15.62 -10.18 -5.93
C GLY A 124 -16.48 -11.13 -5.07
N VAL A 125 -17.80 -10.99 -5.21
CA VAL A 125 -18.79 -11.83 -4.51
C VAL A 125 -19.70 -12.50 -5.53
N ALA A 126 -19.84 -13.82 -5.46
CA ALA A 126 -20.54 -14.59 -6.48
C ALA A 126 -21.99 -14.13 -6.63
N ASN A 127 -22.40 -13.87 -7.87
CA ASN A 127 -23.72 -13.36 -8.26
C ASN A 127 -24.16 -12.02 -7.64
N HIS A 128 -23.32 -11.36 -6.85
CA HIS A 128 -23.65 -10.06 -6.27
C HIS A 128 -22.86 -8.96 -6.95
N ARG A 129 -23.49 -7.80 -7.09
CA ARG A 129 -22.81 -6.59 -7.55
C ARG A 129 -22.35 -5.77 -6.35
N LEU A 130 -21.25 -5.06 -6.53
CA LEU A 130 -20.60 -4.21 -5.54
C LEU A 130 -20.74 -2.75 -5.98
N THR A 131 -21.43 -1.94 -5.19
CA THR A 131 -21.51 -0.49 -5.43
C THR A 131 -20.44 0.20 -4.61
N VAL A 132 -19.38 0.65 -5.26
CA VAL A 132 -18.26 1.37 -4.63
C VAL A 132 -18.75 2.74 -4.18
N VAL A 133 -18.49 3.10 -2.92
CA VAL A 133 -18.94 4.36 -2.32
C VAL A 133 -17.83 5.18 -1.67
N ALA A 134 -16.74 4.54 -1.23
CA ALA A 134 -15.55 5.25 -0.77
C ALA A 134 -14.27 4.49 -1.08
N VAL A 135 -13.16 5.22 -1.16
CA VAL A 135 -11.81 4.73 -1.36
C VAL A 135 -10.84 5.53 -0.51
N ASP A 136 -9.92 4.86 0.19
CA ASP A 136 -8.93 5.52 1.07
C ASP A 136 -9.55 6.52 2.06
N ALA A 137 -10.73 6.18 2.60
CA ALA A 137 -11.53 7.05 3.47
C ALA A 137 -11.99 8.39 2.86
N ALA A 138 -12.03 8.48 1.53
CA ALA A 138 -12.69 9.54 0.78
C ALA A 138 -13.87 8.96 -0.01
N TYR A 139 -15.04 9.58 0.11
CA TYR A 139 -16.19 9.21 -0.71
C TYR A 139 -15.84 9.31 -2.21
N THR A 140 -16.38 8.41 -3.01
CA THR A 140 -16.30 8.45 -4.49
C THR A 140 -17.70 8.55 -5.07
N LYS A 141 -17.81 9.08 -6.28
CA LYS A 141 -19.05 9.00 -7.05
C LYS A 141 -19.46 7.53 -7.17
N PRO A 142 -20.65 7.14 -6.68
CA PRO A 142 -20.98 5.74 -6.62
C PRO A 142 -21.03 5.09 -7.99
N PHE A 143 -20.46 3.89 -8.09
CA PHE A 143 -20.59 3.08 -9.28
C PHE A 143 -20.60 1.59 -8.95
N THR A 144 -21.34 0.83 -9.75
CA THR A 144 -21.51 -0.59 -9.53
C THR A 144 -20.61 -1.42 -10.44
N THR A 145 -19.94 -2.42 -9.87
CA THR A 145 -19.04 -3.38 -10.54
C THR A 145 -19.26 -4.80 -9.98
N SER A 146 -18.80 -5.84 -10.67
CA SER A 146 -18.75 -7.20 -10.15
C SER A 146 -17.43 -7.55 -9.47
N VAL A 147 -16.37 -6.79 -9.80
CA VAL A 147 -15.01 -6.99 -9.32
C VAL A 147 -14.40 -5.64 -8.98
N ILE A 148 -13.68 -5.58 -7.87
CA ILE A 148 -12.81 -4.47 -7.50
C ILE A 148 -11.34 -4.89 -7.66
N MET A 149 -10.47 -3.92 -7.93
CA MET A 149 -9.02 -4.07 -7.86
C MET A 149 -8.53 -3.26 -6.65
N ILE A 150 -7.73 -3.86 -5.79
CA ILE A 150 -7.23 -3.21 -4.58
C ILE A 150 -5.76 -3.57 -4.34
N ALA A 151 -4.91 -2.54 -4.26
CA ALA A 151 -3.49 -2.70 -3.99
C ALA A 151 -3.17 -2.56 -2.50
N PRO A 152 -2.05 -3.11 -2.01
CA PRO A 152 -1.59 -2.90 -0.64
C PRO A 152 -1.63 -1.42 -0.22
N GLY A 153 -2.14 -1.17 0.99
CA GLY A 153 -2.31 0.18 1.54
C GLY A 153 -3.63 0.87 1.17
N GLN A 154 -4.36 0.36 0.17
CA GLN A 154 -5.65 0.92 -0.22
C GLN A 154 -6.79 0.35 0.61
N THR A 155 -7.84 1.17 0.76
CA THR A 155 -9.15 0.74 1.27
C THR A 155 -10.24 0.99 0.23
N THR A 156 -11.28 0.17 0.22
CA THR A 156 -12.44 0.33 -0.69
C THR A 156 -13.70 -0.11 0.02
N ASP A 157 -14.64 0.81 0.13
CA ASP A 157 -15.93 0.59 0.75
C ASP A 157 -16.97 0.32 -0.34
N VAL A 158 -17.65 -0.82 -0.23
CA VAL A 158 -18.66 -1.26 -1.20
C VAL A 158 -19.98 -1.63 -0.52
N LEU A 159 -21.09 -1.17 -1.08
CA LEU A 159 -22.42 -1.64 -0.74
C LEU A 159 -22.74 -2.90 -1.54
N LEU A 160 -23.24 -3.92 -0.84
CA LEU A 160 -23.75 -5.16 -1.41
C LEU A 160 -25.17 -5.37 -0.91
N THR A 161 -26.11 -5.59 -1.83
CA THR A 161 -27.49 -5.96 -1.51
C THR A 161 -27.66 -7.46 -1.67
N ALA A 162 -28.18 -8.13 -0.64
CA ALA A 162 -28.45 -9.57 -0.63
C ALA A 162 -29.75 -9.89 -1.41
N ASP A 163 -29.70 -9.73 -2.72
CA ASP A 163 -30.84 -9.82 -3.66
C ASP A 163 -30.96 -11.18 -4.38
N GLN A 164 -30.11 -12.15 -4.03
CA GLN A 164 -30.09 -13.47 -4.64
C GLN A 164 -30.99 -14.47 -3.88
N THR A 165 -31.29 -15.60 -4.52
CA THR A 165 -31.99 -16.71 -3.86
C THR A 165 -31.25 -17.12 -2.57
N PRO A 166 -31.95 -17.30 -1.43
CA PRO A 166 -31.30 -17.68 -0.18
C PRO A 166 -30.40 -18.91 -0.32
N GLY A 167 -29.10 -18.71 -0.09
CA GLY A 167 -28.07 -19.73 -0.29
C GLY A 167 -26.71 -19.32 0.25
N HIS A 168 -25.66 -19.94 -0.29
CA HIS A 168 -24.27 -19.67 0.04
C HIS A 168 -23.50 -19.18 -1.20
N TYR A 169 -22.78 -18.07 -1.07
CA TYR A 169 -22.05 -17.45 -2.17
C TYR A 169 -20.61 -17.20 -1.74
N TYR A 170 -19.62 -17.58 -2.55
CA TYR A 170 -18.24 -17.25 -2.21
C TYR A 170 -17.97 -15.77 -2.43
N MET A 171 -17.33 -15.16 -1.45
CA MET A 171 -16.49 -14.00 -1.62
C MET A 171 -15.08 -14.51 -1.89
N ALA A 172 -14.41 -14.01 -2.92
CA ALA A 172 -13.08 -14.50 -3.27
C ALA A 172 -12.15 -13.35 -3.64
N ALA A 173 -10.88 -13.52 -3.31
CA ALA A 173 -9.81 -12.65 -3.77
C ALA A 173 -8.68 -13.45 -4.43
N ARG A 174 -8.13 -12.88 -5.50
CA ARG A 174 -7.03 -13.48 -6.28
C ARG A 174 -6.02 -12.41 -6.67
N ALA A 175 -4.75 -12.79 -6.70
CA ALA A 175 -3.64 -12.00 -7.21
C ALA A 175 -3.93 -11.30 -8.56
N TYR A 176 -3.64 -10.02 -8.64
CA TYR A 176 -3.27 -9.29 -9.85
C TYR A 176 -1.74 -9.11 -9.83
N ASN A 177 -1.05 -9.57 -10.88
CA ASN A 177 0.40 -9.53 -10.99
C ASN A 177 0.82 -9.38 -12.46
N THR A 178 1.62 -8.35 -12.74
CA THR A 178 2.24 -8.14 -14.06
C THR A 178 3.75 -8.31 -14.04
N ALA A 179 4.36 -8.42 -12.86
CA ALA A 179 5.78 -8.62 -12.70
C ALA A 179 6.20 -10.02 -13.18
N ASN A 180 7.37 -10.09 -13.82
CA ASN A 180 8.00 -11.36 -14.17
C ASN A 180 8.75 -11.98 -12.96
N ALA A 181 8.01 -12.27 -11.89
CA ALA A 181 8.51 -12.87 -10.66
C ALA A 181 7.54 -13.95 -10.12
N PRO A 182 8.03 -14.96 -9.37
CA PRO A 182 7.16 -15.91 -8.69
C PRO A 182 6.27 -15.21 -7.65
N PHE A 183 4.99 -15.58 -7.60
CA PHE A 183 4.01 -15.04 -6.66
C PHE A 183 3.03 -16.15 -6.22
N ASP A 184 2.29 -15.89 -5.14
CA ASP A 184 1.22 -16.78 -4.69
C ASP A 184 -0.04 -16.53 -5.54
N ASN A 185 -0.38 -17.50 -6.39
CA ASN A 185 -1.56 -17.45 -7.26
C ASN A 185 -2.74 -18.25 -6.69
N THR A 186 -2.72 -18.60 -5.41
CA THR A 186 -3.88 -19.20 -4.74
C THR A 186 -5.02 -18.19 -4.63
N THR A 187 -6.25 -18.70 -4.51
CA THR A 187 -7.44 -17.88 -4.32
C THR A 187 -7.92 -18.05 -2.90
N THR A 188 -8.05 -16.95 -2.17
CA THR A 188 -8.65 -16.97 -0.83
C THR A 188 -10.16 -16.80 -0.93
N THR A 189 -10.90 -17.43 -0.02
CA THR A 189 -12.37 -17.43 -0.04
C THR A 189 -12.99 -17.27 1.34
N ALA A 190 -14.11 -16.56 1.38
CA ALA A 190 -15.05 -16.52 2.51
C ALA A 190 -16.47 -16.76 1.99
N THR A 191 -17.43 -17.04 2.87
CA THR A 191 -18.81 -17.33 2.47
C THR A 191 -19.77 -16.23 2.90
N LEU A 192 -20.51 -15.64 1.96
CA LEU A 192 -21.71 -14.87 2.23
C LEU A 192 -22.88 -15.86 2.41
N GLU A 193 -23.50 -15.88 3.58
CA GLU A 193 -24.52 -16.87 3.97
C GLU A 193 -25.86 -16.17 4.23
N TYR A 194 -26.88 -16.51 3.45
CA TYR A 194 -28.24 -16.02 3.72
C TYR A 194 -28.77 -16.70 4.98
N LYS A 195 -29.27 -15.92 5.95
CA LYS A 195 -29.82 -16.44 7.22
C LYS A 195 -30.97 -17.42 7.01
N THR A 196 -31.71 -17.27 5.91
CA THR A 196 -32.82 -18.14 5.50
C THR A 196 -32.41 -19.23 4.52
N ALA A 197 -31.09 -19.46 4.34
CA ALA A 197 -30.60 -20.55 3.49
C ALA A 197 -31.04 -21.92 4.06
N PRO A 198 -31.39 -22.89 3.20
CA PRO A 198 -31.71 -24.24 3.66
C PRO A 198 -30.55 -24.86 4.47
N PRO A 199 -30.82 -25.64 5.54
CA PRO A 199 -29.77 -26.30 6.30
C PRO A 199 -28.95 -27.23 5.40
N ARG A 200 -27.61 -27.21 5.55
CA ARG A 200 -26.69 -28.07 4.77
C ARG A 200 -26.97 -29.58 4.88
N ASN A 201 -27.77 -30.00 5.87
CA ASN A 201 -28.09 -31.40 6.18
C ASN A 201 -29.55 -31.80 5.92
N ALA A 202 -30.23 -31.19 4.94
CA ALA A 202 -31.49 -31.75 4.43
C ALA A 202 -31.19 -32.96 3.54
N LYS A 203 -31.62 -34.15 3.99
CA LYS A 203 -31.36 -35.48 3.42
C LYS A 203 -31.50 -35.54 1.88
N LYS A 204 -30.51 -36.18 1.23
CA LYS A 204 -30.51 -36.75 -0.13
C LYS A 204 -30.97 -35.82 -1.29
N GLY A 205 -30.01 -35.13 -1.89
CA GLY A 205 -30.08 -34.69 -3.29
C GLY A 205 -29.69 -33.22 -3.51
N LYS A 206 -28.45 -33.01 -3.99
CA LYS A 206 -27.84 -31.71 -4.40
C LYS A 206 -27.55 -30.73 -3.25
N GLN A 207 -26.40 -30.97 -2.63
CA GLN A 207 -25.62 -29.98 -1.89
C GLN A 207 -25.49 -28.70 -2.74
N SER A 208 -25.95 -27.54 -2.26
CA SER A 208 -25.64 -26.26 -2.90
C SER A 208 -24.19 -25.91 -2.56
N THR A 209 -23.26 -26.39 -3.39
CA THR A 209 -21.87 -25.92 -3.33
C THR A 209 -21.88 -24.40 -3.54
N PRO A 210 -21.20 -23.61 -2.67
CA PRO A 210 -21.20 -22.17 -2.85
C PRO A 210 -20.62 -21.82 -4.22
N ILE A 211 -21.28 -20.88 -4.91
CA ILE A 211 -20.89 -20.49 -6.26
C ILE A 211 -19.64 -19.62 -6.16
N PHE A 212 -18.65 -19.86 -7.03
CA PHE A 212 -17.47 -19.01 -7.13
C PHE A 212 -17.75 -17.76 -7.98
N PRO A 213 -17.25 -16.57 -7.59
CA PRO A 213 -17.30 -15.41 -8.45
C PRO A 213 -16.39 -15.60 -9.66
N ARG A 214 -16.74 -14.99 -10.79
CA ARG A 214 -15.86 -14.91 -11.94
C ARG A 214 -14.84 -13.79 -11.70
N LEU A 215 -13.65 -14.16 -11.23
CA LEU A 215 -12.53 -13.23 -11.11
C LEU A 215 -11.71 -13.16 -12.41
N PRO A 216 -11.08 -12.01 -12.72
CA PRO A 216 -10.19 -11.88 -13.85
C PRO A 216 -8.98 -12.82 -13.77
N GLY A 217 -8.28 -12.96 -14.90
CA GLY A 217 -6.94 -13.57 -14.90
C GLY A 217 -5.97 -12.71 -14.07
N PHE A 218 -4.95 -13.34 -13.49
CA PHE A 218 -3.97 -12.61 -12.66
C PHE A 218 -3.23 -11.51 -13.44
N ASN A 219 -3.11 -11.66 -14.75
CA ASN A 219 -2.44 -10.73 -15.66
C ASN A 219 -3.42 -9.82 -16.43
N ASP A 220 -4.69 -9.73 -16.01
CA ASP A 220 -5.70 -8.92 -16.70
C ASP A 220 -5.62 -7.44 -16.30
N THR A 221 -4.63 -6.74 -16.87
CA THR A 221 -4.44 -5.29 -16.67
C THR A 221 -5.64 -4.48 -17.17
N ASN A 222 -6.37 -4.95 -18.18
CA ASN A 222 -7.55 -4.24 -18.67
C ASN A 222 -8.64 -4.17 -17.60
N SER A 223 -8.88 -5.27 -16.88
CA SER A 223 -9.83 -5.29 -15.76
C SER A 223 -9.37 -4.40 -14.59
N ALA A 224 -8.07 -4.38 -14.28
CA ALA A 224 -7.51 -3.50 -13.25
C ALA A 224 -7.74 -2.01 -13.59
N ILE A 225 -7.38 -1.60 -14.82
CA ILE A 225 -7.56 -0.21 -15.28
C ILE A 225 -9.04 0.16 -15.43
N ALA A 226 -9.88 -0.76 -15.87
CA ALA A 226 -11.33 -0.52 -15.97
C ALA A 226 -11.96 -0.22 -14.60
N PHE A 227 -11.43 -0.77 -13.51
CA PHE A 227 -11.86 -0.42 -12.16
C PHE A 227 -11.32 0.95 -11.74
N THR A 228 -10.00 1.15 -11.80
CA THR A 228 -9.36 2.37 -11.27
C THR A 228 -9.76 3.64 -12.03
N SER A 229 -9.97 3.54 -13.35
CA SER A 229 -10.40 4.69 -14.19
C SER A 229 -11.83 5.18 -13.92
N ARG A 230 -12.66 4.41 -13.20
CA ARG A 230 -14.02 4.82 -12.82
C ARG A 230 -14.08 5.65 -11.54
N LEU A 231 -13.01 5.66 -10.75
CA LEU A 231 -12.94 6.41 -9.49
C LEU A 231 -12.96 7.91 -9.76
N ARG A 232 -13.87 8.62 -9.09
CA ARG A 232 -14.05 10.08 -9.20
C ARG A 232 -14.55 10.61 -7.89
N SER A 233 -14.19 11.83 -7.52
CA SER A 233 -14.78 12.46 -6.34
C SER A 233 -16.30 12.67 -6.53
N PRO A 234 -17.12 12.69 -5.47
CA PRO A 234 -18.58 12.79 -5.58
C PRO A 234 -19.05 14.14 -6.14
N SER A 235 -18.21 15.16 -5.98
CA SER A 235 -18.45 16.53 -6.42
C SER A 235 -17.15 17.17 -6.91
N ARG A 236 -17.25 18.40 -7.44
CA ARG A 236 -16.09 19.16 -7.88
C ARG A 236 -15.13 19.37 -6.69
N VAL A 237 -13.85 19.12 -6.90
CA VAL A 237 -12.83 19.34 -5.87
C VAL A 237 -11.90 20.48 -6.25
N GLU A 238 -11.45 21.22 -5.24
CA GLU A 238 -10.43 22.25 -5.40
C GLU A 238 -9.06 21.59 -5.58
N VAL A 239 -8.65 21.46 -6.83
CA VAL A 239 -7.32 20.98 -7.19
C VAL A 239 -6.45 22.17 -7.60
N PRO A 240 -5.21 22.28 -7.09
CA PRO A 240 -4.32 23.38 -7.46
C PRO A 240 -4.16 23.47 -8.97
N LEU A 241 -4.52 24.62 -9.56
CA LEU A 241 -4.41 24.86 -11.00
C LEU A 241 -3.06 25.46 -11.41
N GLN A 242 -2.52 26.31 -10.55
CA GLN A 242 -1.15 26.80 -10.64
C GLN A 242 -0.25 25.89 -9.81
N ILE A 243 0.91 25.56 -10.34
CA ILE A 243 1.84 24.58 -9.77
C ILE A 243 3.13 25.31 -9.44
N ASP A 244 3.56 25.19 -8.19
CA ASP A 244 4.81 25.77 -7.70
C ASP A 244 5.96 24.76 -7.86
N GLU A 245 5.67 23.48 -7.64
CA GLU A 245 6.62 22.37 -7.70
C GLU A 245 6.10 21.31 -8.68
N ASN A 246 6.77 21.15 -9.83
CA ASN A 246 6.37 20.18 -10.85
C ASN A 246 7.44 19.08 -10.99
N LEU A 247 7.15 17.93 -10.41
CA LEU A 247 8.10 16.85 -10.19
C LEU A 247 7.83 15.68 -11.12
N PHE A 248 8.89 15.00 -11.55
CA PHE A 248 8.83 13.80 -12.37
C PHE A 248 9.69 12.71 -11.73
N PHE A 249 9.04 11.65 -11.26
CA PHE A 249 9.69 10.55 -10.57
C PHE A 249 9.62 9.28 -11.43
N ALA A 250 10.75 8.88 -12.00
CA ALA A 250 10.89 7.55 -12.57
C ALA A 250 10.99 6.54 -11.42
N VAL A 251 10.06 5.61 -11.36
CA VAL A 251 9.93 4.60 -10.30
C VAL A 251 10.15 3.22 -10.90
N GLY A 252 10.76 2.32 -10.13
CA GLY A 252 10.91 0.94 -10.57
C GLY A 252 12.01 0.19 -9.86
N LEU A 253 12.26 -1.00 -10.37
CA LEU A 253 13.26 -1.92 -9.85
C LEU A 253 14.66 -1.62 -10.40
N GLY A 254 15.64 -2.31 -9.85
CA GLY A 254 17.03 -2.25 -10.27
C GLY A 254 17.82 -3.45 -9.75
N LEU A 255 19.09 -3.52 -10.12
CA LEU A 255 20.01 -4.58 -9.72
C LEU A 255 21.34 -3.98 -9.24
N ILE A 256 21.78 -4.39 -8.06
CA ILE A 256 23.10 -4.07 -7.52
C ILE A 256 24.03 -5.23 -7.84
N ASN A 257 25.16 -4.93 -8.49
CA ASN A 257 26.16 -5.94 -8.78
C ASN A 257 26.88 -6.43 -7.51
N CYS A 258 26.97 -7.75 -7.33
CA CYS A 258 27.68 -8.40 -6.22
C CYS A 258 28.89 -9.23 -6.68
N THR A 259 29.40 -9.03 -7.91
CA THR A 259 30.52 -9.80 -8.46
C THR A 259 31.90 -9.33 -7.99
N ASN A 260 31.99 -8.41 -7.04
CA ASN A 260 33.28 -7.96 -6.51
C ASN A 260 33.93 -9.08 -5.66
N PRO A 261 35.28 -9.21 -5.65
CA PRO A 261 35.98 -10.33 -5.01
C PRO A 261 35.77 -10.54 -3.50
N ASN A 262 35.04 -9.67 -2.82
CA ASN A 262 34.77 -9.75 -1.38
C ASN A 262 33.29 -9.48 -1.02
N SER A 263 32.38 -9.45 -1.99
CA SER A 263 30.94 -9.33 -1.72
C SER A 263 30.32 -10.70 -1.48
N PRO A 264 29.32 -10.81 -0.57
CA PRO A 264 28.51 -12.02 -0.45
C PRO A 264 27.94 -12.42 -1.81
N ARG A 265 27.93 -13.72 -2.12
CA ARG A 265 27.25 -14.23 -3.31
C ARG A 265 25.78 -13.83 -3.25
N CYS A 266 25.31 -13.11 -4.26
CA CYS A 266 23.91 -12.72 -4.38
C CYS A 266 23.14 -13.76 -5.19
N GLN A 267 21.88 -13.97 -4.79
CA GLN A 267 21.00 -14.99 -5.36
C GLN A 267 20.13 -14.47 -6.52
N GLY A 268 20.22 -13.16 -6.82
CA GLY A 268 19.48 -12.58 -7.92
C GLY A 268 20.10 -12.90 -9.28
N PRO A 269 19.44 -12.48 -10.37
CA PRO A 269 19.86 -12.77 -11.73
C PRO A 269 21.32 -12.39 -11.97
N ASN A 270 22.10 -13.25 -12.63
CA ASN A 270 23.52 -13.00 -12.94
C ASN A 270 24.40 -12.62 -11.73
N GLY A 271 24.09 -13.16 -10.54
CA GLY A 271 24.87 -12.87 -9.33
C GLY A 271 24.67 -11.45 -8.78
N THR A 272 23.54 -10.82 -9.11
CA THR A 272 23.16 -9.49 -8.62
C THR A 272 22.18 -9.58 -7.44
N ARG A 273 21.90 -8.44 -6.81
CA ARG A 273 20.87 -8.28 -5.77
C ARG A 273 19.81 -7.31 -6.26
N PHE A 274 18.53 -7.62 -6.04
CA PHE A 274 17.45 -6.67 -6.30
C PHE A 274 17.60 -5.38 -5.49
N ALA A 275 17.32 -4.29 -6.16
CA ALA A 275 17.17 -2.96 -5.62
C ALA A 275 15.93 -2.32 -6.24
N ALA A 276 15.55 -1.17 -5.72
CA ALA A 276 14.48 -0.35 -6.27
C ALA A 276 14.79 1.11 -5.96
N SER A 277 14.20 2.01 -6.73
CA SER A 277 14.54 3.43 -6.62
C SER A 277 13.45 4.35 -7.14
N MET A 278 13.52 5.60 -6.68
CA MET A 278 12.87 6.73 -7.34
C MET A 278 13.95 7.68 -7.86
N ASN A 279 13.86 8.07 -9.13
CA ASN A 279 14.87 8.90 -9.81
C ASN A 279 16.31 8.39 -9.65
N ASN A 280 16.49 7.08 -9.75
CA ASN A 280 17.79 6.38 -9.60
C ASN A 280 18.40 6.48 -8.18
N MET A 281 17.65 6.97 -7.21
CA MET A 281 18.02 6.98 -5.79
C MET A 281 17.32 5.82 -5.07
N SER A 282 18.10 4.85 -4.62
CA SER A 282 17.65 3.74 -3.78
C SER A 282 17.72 4.17 -2.32
N PHE A 283 16.57 4.33 -1.67
CA PHE A 283 16.49 4.93 -0.35
C PHE A 283 17.15 4.06 0.72
N VAL A 284 17.92 4.69 1.60
CA VAL A 284 18.48 4.06 2.79
C VAL A 284 17.89 4.72 4.03
N LEU A 285 17.08 3.97 4.77
CA LEU A 285 16.56 4.42 6.06
C LEU A 285 17.72 4.59 7.07
N PRO A 286 17.80 5.70 7.80
CA PRO A 286 18.79 5.88 8.85
C PRO A 286 18.51 4.91 10.01
N THR A 287 19.57 4.41 10.64
CA THR A 287 19.48 3.35 11.66
C THR A 287 19.64 3.83 13.10
N ARG A 288 20.18 5.04 13.29
CA ARG A 288 20.35 5.65 14.62
C ARG A 288 19.21 6.61 14.89
N ASN A 289 19.20 7.77 14.24
CA ASN A 289 18.19 8.80 14.45
C ASN A 289 17.23 8.82 13.25
N SER A 290 15.94 8.90 13.53
CA SER A 290 14.95 9.12 12.49
C SER A 290 15.18 10.45 11.75
N LEU A 291 14.71 10.54 10.51
CA LEU A 291 14.80 11.78 9.73
C LEU A 291 14.16 12.96 10.47
N MET A 292 12.99 12.75 11.07
CA MET A 292 12.25 13.77 11.80
C MET A 292 12.99 14.24 13.05
N GLN A 293 13.60 13.31 13.80
CA GLN A 293 14.44 13.66 14.94
C GLN A 293 15.68 14.44 14.50
N ALA A 294 16.35 14.00 13.43
CA ALA A 294 17.54 14.65 12.90
C ALA A 294 17.21 16.07 12.42
N TYR A 295 16.07 16.27 11.76
CA TYR A 295 15.57 17.58 11.36
C TYR A 295 15.28 18.48 12.57
N TYR A 296 14.48 18.01 13.52
CA TYR A 296 14.09 18.79 14.70
C TYR A 296 15.29 19.19 15.57
N GLN A 297 16.30 18.33 15.67
CA GLN A 297 17.52 18.57 16.46
C GLN A 297 18.64 19.26 15.67
N GLY A 298 18.44 19.57 14.38
CA GLY A 298 19.47 20.18 13.54
C GLY A 298 20.72 19.31 13.36
N GLN A 299 20.57 17.99 13.36
CA GLN A 299 21.70 17.06 13.33
C GLN A 299 22.26 16.91 11.91
N PRO A 300 23.56 17.21 11.69
CA PRO A 300 24.16 17.07 10.38
C PRO A 300 24.44 15.61 10.01
N GLY A 301 24.47 15.32 8.71
CA GLY A 301 24.97 14.04 8.16
C GLY A 301 23.99 12.86 8.17
N VAL A 302 22.73 13.05 8.58
CA VAL A 302 21.70 11.98 8.56
C VAL A 302 21.03 11.88 7.18
N PHE A 303 20.75 13.03 6.56
CA PHE A 303 20.14 13.12 5.24
C PHE A 303 20.57 14.43 4.55
N THR A 304 20.30 14.51 3.25
CA THR A 304 20.40 15.76 2.47
C THR A 304 19.05 16.09 1.83
N THR A 305 18.83 17.34 1.41
CA THR A 305 17.56 17.85 0.87
C THR A 305 17.58 18.07 -0.66
N ASP A 306 18.51 17.41 -1.34
CA ASP A 306 18.79 17.51 -2.77
C ASP A 306 18.27 16.30 -3.56
N PHE A 307 17.13 15.72 -3.16
CA PHE A 307 16.47 14.71 -3.98
C PHE A 307 16.15 15.30 -5.36
N PRO A 308 16.48 14.62 -6.46
CA PRO A 308 16.35 15.23 -7.78
C PRO A 308 14.86 15.38 -8.19
N PRO A 309 14.41 16.57 -8.61
CA PRO A 309 13.01 16.81 -9.01
C PRO A 309 12.60 16.06 -10.28
N VAL A 310 13.58 15.64 -11.09
CA VAL A 310 13.43 14.88 -12.33
C VAL A 310 14.50 13.78 -12.39
N PRO A 311 14.33 12.72 -13.21
CA PRO A 311 15.34 11.67 -13.32
C PRO A 311 16.67 12.25 -13.78
N PRO A 312 17.81 11.93 -13.14
CA PRO A 312 19.12 12.48 -13.51
C PRO A 312 19.52 12.20 -14.96
N VAL A 313 19.02 11.10 -15.52
CA VAL A 313 19.18 10.73 -16.93
C VAL A 313 17.80 10.46 -17.50
N LYS A 314 17.49 11.13 -18.63
CA LYS A 314 16.28 10.87 -19.40
C LYS A 314 16.54 9.73 -20.39
N PHE A 315 15.63 8.78 -20.45
CA PHE A 315 15.64 7.67 -21.40
C PHE A 315 14.19 7.31 -21.77
N ASP A 316 14.03 6.35 -22.69
CA ASP A 316 12.74 5.73 -22.97
C ASP A 316 12.39 4.79 -21.80
N TYR A 317 11.60 5.29 -20.84
CA TYR A 317 11.36 4.62 -19.56
C TYR A 317 10.67 3.27 -19.73
N THR A 318 9.77 3.16 -20.71
CA THR A 318 8.96 1.97 -20.97
C THR A 318 9.48 1.11 -22.13
N GLY A 319 10.58 1.53 -22.77
CA GLY A 319 11.19 0.86 -23.92
C GLY A 319 12.25 -0.17 -23.54
N ASN A 320 13.28 -0.32 -24.39
CA ASN A 320 14.43 -1.18 -24.10
C ASN A 320 15.51 -0.39 -23.35
N VAL A 321 15.56 -0.53 -22.03
CA VAL A 321 16.46 0.25 -21.17
C VAL A 321 17.85 -0.38 -21.10
N SER A 322 18.87 0.42 -21.42
CA SER A 322 20.28 0.01 -21.34
C SER A 322 20.65 -0.52 -19.94
N ARG A 323 21.34 -1.67 -19.89
CA ARG A 323 21.79 -2.32 -18.65
C ARG A 323 22.64 -1.42 -17.74
N GLY A 324 23.33 -0.43 -18.31
CA GLY A 324 24.10 0.55 -17.53
C GLY A 324 23.24 1.43 -16.60
N LEU A 325 21.93 1.52 -16.86
CA LEU A 325 20.98 2.31 -16.07
C LEU A 325 20.28 1.48 -14.98
N TRP A 326 20.54 0.18 -14.89
CA TRP A 326 19.80 -0.72 -14.00
C TRP A 326 20.28 -0.68 -12.55
N GLN A 327 21.43 -0.05 -12.27
CA GLN A 327 22.00 0.00 -10.93
C GLN A 327 21.73 1.36 -10.27
N PRO A 328 20.80 1.43 -9.31
CA PRO A 328 20.54 2.66 -8.59
C PRO A 328 21.63 2.99 -7.58
N VAL A 329 21.69 4.26 -7.20
CA VAL A 329 22.62 4.78 -6.19
C VAL A 329 21.93 4.81 -4.84
N LYS A 330 22.56 4.21 -3.83
CA LYS A 330 22.05 4.29 -2.46
C LYS A 330 22.15 5.71 -1.92
N ALA A 331 21.06 6.25 -1.39
CA ALA A 331 21.04 7.59 -0.83
C ALA A 331 19.95 7.77 0.24
N THR A 332 20.16 8.71 1.16
CA THR A 332 19.14 9.21 2.09
C THR A 332 18.88 10.67 1.74
N LYS A 333 18.13 10.89 0.66
CA LYS A 333 17.82 12.21 0.07
C LYS A 333 16.34 12.53 0.23
N LEU A 334 16.03 13.74 0.67
CA LEU A 334 14.70 14.28 0.81
C LEU A 334 14.44 15.37 -0.22
N TYR A 335 13.19 15.56 -0.62
CA TYR A 335 12.79 16.72 -1.42
C TYR A 335 12.21 17.77 -0.49
N LYS A 336 12.77 18.98 -0.50
CA LYS A 336 12.32 20.06 0.38
C LYS A 336 11.22 20.89 -0.28
N LEU A 337 10.11 21.08 0.44
CA LEU A 337 8.95 21.84 0.02
C LEU A 337 8.73 23.01 0.99
N LYS A 338 8.36 24.17 0.45
CA LYS A 338 7.84 25.27 1.26
C LYS A 338 6.43 24.93 1.73
N PHE A 339 6.07 25.39 2.92
CA PHE A 339 4.69 25.33 3.39
C PHE A 339 3.73 26.00 2.39
N GLY A 340 2.62 25.34 2.07
CA GLY A 340 1.60 25.82 1.12
C GLY A 340 2.00 25.67 -0.37
N ALA A 341 3.14 25.04 -0.68
CA ALA A 341 3.52 24.81 -2.07
C ALA A 341 2.52 23.87 -2.76
N ARG A 342 2.08 24.24 -3.96
CA ARG A 342 1.17 23.43 -4.78
C ARG A 342 1.99 22.48 -5.64
N VAL A 343 1.96 21.20 -5.30
CA VAL A 343 2.84 20.17 -5.86
C VAL A 343 2.09 19.34 -6.90
N GLN A 344 2.72 19.13 -8.05
CA GLN A 344 2.36 18.09 -9.00
C GLN A 344 3.47 17.06 -9.08
N ILE A 345 3.12 15.78 -9.02
CA ILE A 345 4.06 14.68 -9.23
C ILE A 345 3.56 13.82 -10.38
N VAL A 346 4.43 13.56 -11.35
CA VAL A 346 4.25 12.47 -12.32
C VAL A 346 5.11 11.30 -11.88
N LEU A 347 4.47 10.18 -11.54
CA LEU A 347 5.12 8.91 -11.27
C LEU A 347 5.13 8.11 -12.57
N GLN A 348 6.31 7.75 -13.03
CA GLN A 348 6.55 7.05 -14.30
C GLN A 348 7.16 5.68 -14.00
N ASP A 349 6.44 4.60 -14.29
CA ASP A 349 6.99 3.25 -14.24
C ASP A 349 8.09 3.08 -15.31
N THR A 350 9.06 2.22 -15.02
CA THR A 350 10.16 1.89 -15.94
C THR A 350 10.17 0.40 -16.24
N SER A 351 10.62 0.03 -17.44
CA SER A 351 10.83 -1.38 -17.81
C SER A 351 12.16 -1.97 -17.31
N ILE A 352 12.83 -1.29 -16.37
CA ILE A 352 14.05 -1.81 -15.73
C ILE A 352 13.67 -3.04 -14.90
N VAL A 353 14.31 -4.19 -15.16
CA VAL A 353 13.95 -5.53 -14.64
C VAL A 353 12.62 -6.04 -15.19
N SER A 354 11.51 -5.34 -14.94
CA SER A 354 10.16 -5.67 -15.40
C SER A 354 9.31 -4.41 -15.34
N VAL A 355 8.27 -4.32 -16.17
CA VAL A 355 7.15 -3.40 -15.93
C VAL A 355 6.27 -3.98 -14.82
N GLU A 356 5.78 -3.14 -13.93
CA GLU A 356 5.01 -3.57 -12.76
C GLU A 356 4.10 -2.44 -12.25
N ASP A 357 2.97 -2.79 -11.64
CA ASP A 357 2.18 -1.80 -10.91
C ASP A 357 2.80 -1.55 -9.53
N HIS A 358 3.08 -0.28 -9.24
CA HIS A 358 3.67 0.13 -7.98
C HIS A 358 2.67 0.99 -7.19
N PRO A 359 2.03 0.47 -6.13
CA PRO A 359 1.14 1.24 -5.27
C PRO A 359 1.95 2.25 -4.47
N MET A 360 2.05 3.48 -4.98
CA MET A 360 2.78 4.57 -4.35
C MET A 360 1.92 5.22 -3.28
N HIS A 361 2.37 5.15 -2.03
CA HIS A 361 1.76 5.72 -0.85
C HIS A 361 2.50 6.99 -0.42
N LEU A 362 1.76 8.04 -0.03
CA LEU A 362 2.31 9.26 0.56
C LEU A 362 1.73 9.44 1.96
N HIS A 363 2.61 9.45 2.95
CA HIS A 363 2.25 9.75 4.34
C HIS A 363 1.83 11.21 4.48
N GLY A 364 0.98 11.50 5.47
CA GLY A 364 0.61 12.87 5.86
C GLY A 364 -0.36 13.58 4.91
N TYR A 365 -0.69 12.97 3.76
CA TYR A 365 -1.52 13.57 2.72
C TYR A 365 -2.49 12.56 2.10
N HIS A 366 -3.68 13.04 1.76
CA HIS A 366 -4.38 12.58 0.57
C HIS A 366 -4.01 13.48 -0.60
N PHE A 367 -4.04 12.95 -1.80
CA PHE A 367 -3.74 13.64 -3.04
C PHE A 367 -4.81 13.39 -4.10
N ALA A 368 -5.01 14.35 -4.98
CA ALA A 368 -5.88 14.23 -6.14
C ALA A 368 -5.17 13.48 -7.26
N VAL A 369 -5.74 12.37 -7.74
CA VAL A 369 -5.24 11.64 -8.91
C VAL A 369 -5.83 12.24 -10.18
N ILE A 370 -5.05 13.07 -10.88
CA ILE A 370 -5.54 13.91 -11.97
C ILE A 370 -5.42 13.26 -13.34
N GLY A 371 -4.61 12.23 -13.51
CA GLY A 371 -4.50 11.53 -14.78
C GLY A 371 -3.61 10.31 -14.69
N ALA A 372 -3.79 9.37 -15.61
CA ALA A 372 -2.95 8.21 -15.77
C ALA A 372 -2.91 7.79 -17.25
N GLY A 373 -1.89 7.05 -17.64
CA GLY A 373 -1.74 6.53 -18.99
C GLY A 373 -0.69 5.45 -19.08
N PHE A 374 -0.60 4.83 -20.25
CA PHE A 374 0.46 3.87 -20.58
C PHE A 374 1.57 4.53 -21.39
N GLY A 375 2.75 3.92 -21.38
CA GLY A 375 3.95 4.43 -22.03
C GLY A 375 4.61 5.56 -21.23
N ASN A 376 5.45 6.33 -21.92
CA ASN A 376 6.10 7.50 -21.35
C ASN A 376 5.14 8.68 -21.27
N PHE A 377 5.07 9.35 -20.12
CA PHE A 377 4.34 10.61 -19.99
C PHE A 377 4.84 11.67 -20.96
N ASN A 378 3.93 12.27 -21.71
CA ASN A 378 4.20 13.36 -22.61
C ASN A 378 3.68 14.69 -22.04
N PRO A 379 4.56 15.59 -21.56
CA PRO A 379 4.15 16.85 -20.94
C PRO A 379 3.45 17.83 -21.90
N ARG A 380 3.46 17.58 -23.21
CA ARG A 380 2.75 18.41 -24.20
C ARG A 380 1.32 17.97 -24.47
N THR A 381 1.02 16.67 -24.33
CA THR A 381 -0.26 16.10 -24.78
C THR A 381 -1.10 15.53 -23.66
N ASP A 382 -0.46 14.96 -22.64
CA ASP A 382 -1.19 14.28 -21.56
C ASP A 382 -1.85 15.23 -20.55
N PRO A 383 -1.30 16.42 -20.23
CA PRO A 383 -1.99 17.38 -19.35
C PRO A 383 -3.38 17.79 -19.84
N ALA A 384 -3.63 17.77 -21.15
CA ALA A 384 -4.95 18.05 -21.72
C ALA A 384 -6.01 17.01 -21.34
N LYS A 385 -5.60 15.82 -20.89
CA LYS A 385 -6.47 14.73 -20.45
C LYS A 385 -6.71 14.73 -18.94
N PHE A 386 -6.11 15.66 -18.20
CA PHE A 386 -6.23 15.69 -16.75
C PHE A 386 -7.67 15.97 -16.31
N ASN A 387 -8.16 15.16 -15.38
CA ASN A 387 -9.37 15.45 -14.63
C ASN A 387 -9.07 16.48 -13.54
N LEU A 388 -9.38 17.74 -13.82
CA LEU A 388 -9.24 18.86 -12.87
C LEU A 388 -10.60 19.30 -12.29
N ILE A 389 -11.64 18.49 -12.49
CA ILE A 389 -12.99 18.78 -12.01
C ILE A 389 -13.30 17.94 -10.78
N ASP A 390 -13.26 16.62 -10.90
CA ASP A 390 -13.58 15.69 -9.82
C ASP A 390 -12.61 14.49 -9.74
N PRO A 391 -11.28 14.74 -9.75
CA PRO A 391 -10.31 13.66 -9.58
C PRO A 391 -10.53 12.95 -8.23
N PRO A 392 -10.36 11.63 -8.16
CA PRO A 392 -10.48 10.92 -6.89
C PRO A 392 -9.34 11.32 -5.95
N TYR A 393 -9.66 11.46 -4.66
CA TYR A 393 -8.67 11.62 -3.60
C TYR A 393 -8.24 10.26 -3.07
N ARG A 394 -6.93 10.06 -2.98
CA ARG A 394 -6.30 8.80 -2.54
C ARG A 394 -5.12 9.12 -1.63
N ASN A 395 -4.72 8.16 -0.83
CA ASN A 395 -3.41 8.20 -0.17
C ASN A 395 -2.43 7.21 -0.83
N THR A 396 -2.95 6.27 -1.63
CA THR A 396 -2.16 5.26 -2.34
C THR A 396 -2.66 5.08 -3.78
N ILE A 397 -1.77 5.17 -4.76
CA ILE A 397 -2.11 4.98 -6.17
C ILE A 397 -1.05 4.18 -6.92
N GLY A 398 -1.51 3.21 -7.71
CA GLY A 398 -0.68 2.41 -8.59
C GLY A 398 -0.16 3.19 -9.79
N THR A 399 1.09 2.96 -10.19
CA THR A 399 1.54 3.30 -11.55
C THR A 399 1.08 2.18 -12.48
N PRO A 400 0.27 2.45 -13.53
CA PRO A 400 -0.05 1.39 -14.49
C PRO A 400 1.23 0.71 -15.01
N PRO A 401 1.26 -0.62 -15.20
CA PRO A 401 2.45 -1.32 -15.68
C PRO A 401 2.96 -0.73 -16.99
N GLY A 402 4.19 -0.24 -17.00
CA GLY A 402 4.80 0.46 -18.13
C GLY A 402 4.08 1.76 -18.46
N GLY A 403 3.59 2.48 -17.46
CA GLY A 403 2.78 3.68 -17.61
C GLY A 403 3.13 4.78 -16.62
N TRP A 404 2.22 5.72 -16.44
CA TRP A 404 2.39 6.87 -15.57
C TRP A 404 1.09 7.26 -14.87
N VAL A 405 1.22 7.91 -13.73
CA VAL A 405 0.13 8.56 -12.99
C VAL A 405 0.56 9.94 -12.52
N ALA A 406 -0.33 10.92 -12.64
CA ALA A 406 -0.13 12.28 -12.20
C ALA A 406 -1.01 12.58 -10.99
N ILE A 407 -0.41 13.12 -9.93
CA ILE A 407 -1.09 13.50 -8.69
C ILE A 407 -0.82 14.95 -8.32
N ARG A 408 -1.73 15.56 -7.55
CA ARG A 408 -1.55 16.89 -6.97
C ARG A 408 -1.94 16.93 -5.50
N PHE A 409 -1.19 17.69 -4.71
CA PHE A 409 -1.50 18.03 -3.32
C PHE A 409 -0.91 19.39 -2.97
N GLU A 410 -1.34 19.96 -1.85
CA GLU A 410 -0.74 21.17 -1.26
C GLU A 410 0.12 20.75 -0.07
N ALA A 411 1.34 21.28 0.02
CA ALA A 411 2.28 20.97 1.09
C ALA A 411 1.96 21.77 2.36
N ASP A 412 0.78 21.56 2.94
CA ASP A 412 0.22 22.31 4.09
C ASP A 412 0.40 21.61 5.44
N ASN A 413 1.15 20.50 5.47
CA ASN A 413 1.42 19.73 6.68
C ASN A 413 2.94 19.73 6.97
N PRO A 414 3.45 20.60 7.87
CA PRO A 414 4.87 20.70 8.19
C PRO A 414 5.42 19.42 8.82
N GLY A 415 6.60 18.99 8.38
CA GLY A 415 7.25 17.79 8.89
C GLY A 415 7.97 17.00 7.82
N ILE A 416 8.27 15.74 8.15
CA ILE A 416 8.87 14.79 7.20
C ILE A 416 7.86 13.70 6.87
N TRP A 417 7.58 13.54 5.59
CA TRP A 417 6.53 12.66 5.08
C TRP A 417 7.11 11.65 4.10
N PHE A 418 6.93 10.37 4.42
CA PHE A 418 7.47 9.29 3.63
C PHE A 418 6.62 9.05 2.37
N MET A 419 7.27 8.87 1.22
CA MET A 419 6.64 8.42 -0.02
C MET A 419 7.30 7.13 -0.44
N HIS A 420 6.54 6.06 -0.62
CA HIS A 420 7.11 4.76 -0.94
C HIS A 420 6.15 3.84 -1.68
N CYS A 421 6.70 2.81 -2.32
CA CYS A 421 5.90 1.68 -2.80
C CYS A 421 5.37 0.90 -1.60
N HIS A 422 4.09 0.54 -1.62
CA HIS A 422 3.43 -0.23 -0.58
C HIS A 422 3.59 -1.75 -0.78
N LEU A 423 4.43 -2.17 -1.73
CA LEU A 423 4.97 -3.53 -1.80
C LEU A 423 6.20 -3.60 -0.88
N ASP A 424 6.13 -4.41 0.17
CA ASP A 424 7.14 -4.45 1.24
C ASP A 424 8.53 -4.87 0.70
N SER A 425 8.57 -5.77 -0.28
CA SER A 425 9.81 -6.12 -1.00
C SER A 425 10.47 -4.88 -1.60
N HIS A 426 9.70 -4.02 -2.27
CA HIS A 426 10.20 -2.85 -3.00
C HIS A 426 10.61 -1.74 -2.05
N LEU A 427 9.84 -1.51 -0.97
CA LEU A 427 10.24 -0.62 0.10
C LEU A 427 11.60 -1.05 0.68
N ASN A 428 11.76 -2.33 1.03
CA ASN A 428 13.02 -2.86 1.54
C ASN A 428 14.18 -2.82 0.53
N TRP A 429 13.88 -2.75 -0.77
CA TRP A 429 14.85 -2.56 -1.84
C TRP A 429 15.18 -1.09 -2.14
N GLY A 430 14.45 -0.15 -1.54
CA GLY A 430 14.72 1.28 -1.61
C GLY A 430 13.79 2.09 -2.51
N LEU A 431 12.61 1.56 -2.90
CA LEU A 431 11.58 2.31 -3.63
C LEU A 431 10.86 3.28 -2.70
N ALA A 432 11.60 4.28 -2.23
CA ALA A 432 11.13 5.26 -1.28
C ALA A 432 11.86 6.60 -1.40
N MET A 433 11.28 7.64 -0.82
CA MET A 433 11.87 8.95 -0.57
C MET A 433 11.10 9.61 0.57
N ALA A 434 11.53 10.79 1.03
CA ALA A 434 10.71 11.59 1.94
C ALA A 434 10.67 13.07 1.54
N PHE A 435 9.52 13.70 1.72
CA PHE A 435 9.37 15.13 1.63
C PHE A 435 9.71 15.78 2.97
N LEU A 436 10.47 16.87 2.95
CA LEU A 436 10.62 17.78 4.08
C LEU A 436 9.77 19.02 3.79
N VAL A 437 8.67 19.18 4.51
CA VAL A 437 7.81 20.36 4.42
C VAL A 437 8.21 21.34 5.51
N GLU A 438 8.70 22.51 5.10
CA GLU A 438 9.13 23.57 6.01
C GLU A 438 7.96 24.10 6.86
N ASN A 439 8.27 24.75 7.97
CA ASN A 439 7.27 25.48 8.75
C ASN A 439 6.75 26.69 7.95
N GLY A 440 5.47 26.99 8.10
CA GLY A 440 4.85 28.26 7.71
C GLY A 440 5.09 29.35 8.76
N VAL A 441 4.19 30.34 8.79
CA VAL A 441 4.34 31.53 9.66
C VAL A 441 3.72 31.30 11.05
N GLY A 442 2.58 30.60 11.09
CA GLY A 442 1.82 30.39 12.33
C GLY A 442 2.29 29.20 13.17
N GLU A 443 1.89 29.19 14.45
CA GLU A 443 2.09 28.06 15.36
C GLU A 443 1.45 26.77 14.82
N LEU A 444 0.23 26.87 14.25
CA LEU A 444 -0.47 25.75 13.60
C LEU A 444 0.15 25.33 12.26
N GLN A 445 1.10 26.12 11.74
CA GLN A 445 1.84 25.85 10.52
C GLN A 445 3.28 25.42 10.84
N SER A 446 3.54 24.97 12.07
CA SER A 446 4.86 24.55 12.50
C SER A 446 4.85 23.12 13.01
N VAL A 447 5.97 22.42 12.82
CA VAL A 447 6.22 21.12 13.41
C VAL A 447 6.04 21.19 14.93
N GLN A 448 5.21 20.28 15.45
CA GLN A 448 5.00 20.13 16.89
C GLN A 448 6.25 19.55 17.56
N PRO A 449 6.55 19.94 18.82
CA PRO A 449 7.64 19.36 19.57
C PRO A 449 7.45 17.84 19.70
N PRO A 450 8.55 17.04 19.70
CA PRO A 450 8.45 15.61 19.90
C PRO A 450 7.83 15.31 21.28
N PRO A 451 7.02 14.25 21.40
CA PRO A 451 6.53 13.78 22.70
C PRO A 451 7.70 13.53 23.66
N LEU A 452 7.51 13.82 24.95
CA LEU A 452 8.55 13.61 25.99
C LEU A 452 9.02 12.15 26.09
N ASP A 453 8.15 11.24 25.67
CA ASP A 453 8.33 9.80 25.64
C ASP A 453 8.72 9.28 24.25
N LEU A 454 9.18 10.14 23.34
CA LEU A 454 9.70 9.69 22.05
C LEU A 454 10.84 8.67 22.27
N PRO A 455 10.77 7.47 21.65
CA PRO A 455 11.77 6.43 21.84
C PRO A 455 13.17 6.96 21.53
N ARG A 456 14.09 6.74 22.46
CA ARG A 456 15.51 7.07 22.27
C ARG A 456 16.19 5.98 21.42
N CYS A 457 17.21 6.41 20.69
CA CYS A 457 17.93 5.61 19.72
C CYS A 457 18.93 4.64 20.33
#